data_AF-A0A3D3N9U4-F1
#
_entry.id   AF-A0A3D3N9U4-F1
#
_cell.length_a   1.000
_cell.length_b   1.000
_cell.length_c   1.000
_cell.angle_alpha   90.00
_cell.angle_beta   90.00
_cell.angle_gamma   90.00
#
_symmetry.space_group_name_H-M   'P 1'
#
loop_
_entity.id
_entity.type
_entity.pdbx_description
1 polymer ?
#
loop_
_entity_poly.entity_id
_entity_poly.type
_entity_poly.pdbx_seq_one_letter_code
_entity_poly.pdbx_strand_id
1 'polypeptide(L)'
;SPLRHGADVVVHSLTKFINGTSDCVAGCVVSSREFIGQLNDINSGPSMLLGPVLDSTRAASILKNLHSLHIRLRQHGGNALHLANRLAALGYTVHYPGLGTHPQHELLTRLMNPGYGWGGMMTFDAGNHAAANRLMTLMQREKVGYLAVSLGYFKTLFTTPGHS
;
A
#
# COMPACT_ATOMS: atom_id res chain seq x y z
N SER A 1 -0.99 4.80 14.67
CA SER A 1 -2.19 4.13 14.14
C SER A 1 -3.27 5.18 13.99
N PRO A 2 -4.03 5.24 12.88
CA PRO A 2 -5.05 6.28 12.69
C PRO A 2 -6.07 6.36 13.83
N LEU A 3 -6.42 5.24 14.47
CA LEU A 3 -7.27 5.21 15.67
C LEU A 3 -6.70 6.07 16.82
N ARG A 4 -5.36 6.09 16.98
CA ARG A 4 -4.68 6.92 17.99
C ARG A 4 -4.67 8.42 17.63
N HIS A 5 -5.07 8.77 16.42
CA HIS A 5 -5.20 10.14 15.93
C HIS A 5 -6.67 10.55 15.78
N GLY A 6 -7.61 9.79 16.34
CA GLY A 6 -9.03 10.15 16.39
C GLY A 6 -9.90 9.57 15.27
N ALA A 7 -9.40 8.65 14.44
CA ALA A 7 -10.26 7.91 13.52
C ALA A 7 -11.15 6.91 14.29
N ASP A 8 -12.43 6.83 13.97
CA ASP A 8 -13.36 5.84 14.56
C ASP A 8 -13.23 4.45 13.93
N VAL A 9 -12.94 4.43 12.62
CA VAL A 9 -12.87 3.21 11.81
C VAL A 9 -11.63 3.26 10.92
N VAL A 10 -10.84 2.19 10.92
CA VAL A 10 -9.71 1.99 10.02
C VAL A 10 -9.95 0.77 9.16
N VAL A 11 -9.86 0.95 7.85
CA VAL A 11 -10.05 -0.12 6.87
C VAL A 11 -8.72 -0.40 6.19
N HIS A 12 -8.36 -1.68 6.09
CA HIS A 12 -7.19 -2.11 5.33
C HIS A 12 -7.56 -3.08 4.23
N SER A 13 -6.93 -2.92 3.07
CA SER A 13 -6.81 -4.01 2.10
C SER A 13 -5.66 -4.93 2.52
N LEU A 14 -6.00 -6.12 3.01
CA LEU A 14 -5.04 -7.14 3.40
C LEU A 14 -4.29 -7.69 2.18
N THR A 15 -4.90 -7.64 0.99
CA THR A 15 -4.31 -8.01 -0.32
C THR A 15 -2.93 -7.39 -0.59
N LYS A 16 -2.69 -6.18 -0.05
CA LYS A 16 -1.54 -5.34 -0.39
C LYS A 16 -0.35 -5.65 0.51
N PHE A 17 0.26 -4.63 1.12
CA PHE A 17 1.45 -4.76 1.96
C PHE A 17 1.30 -5.74 3.11
N ILE A 18 0.10 -5.86 3.69
CA ILE A 18 -0.11 -6.73 4.87
C ILE A 18 0.16 -8.20 4.51
N ASN A 19 -0.53 -8.74 3.50
CA ASN A 19 -0.25 -10.07 2.99
C ASN A 19 1.10 -10.13 2.25
N GLY A 20 1.34 -9.23 1.31
CA GLY A 20 2.63 -9.06 0.63
C GLY A 20 3.01 -10.14 -0.40
N THR A 21 2.16 -11.15 -0.61
CA THR A 21 2.44 -12.29 -1.51
C THR A 21 1.57 -12.37 -2.77
N SER A 22 0.66 -11.40 -2.97
CA SER A 22 -0.19 -11.28 -4.18
C SER A 22 -0.97 -12.56 -4.55
N ASP A 23 -1.35 -13.36 -3.56
CA ASP A 23 -1.98 -14.68 -3.70
C ASP A 23 -3.37 -14.78 -3.02
N CYS A 24 -3.88 -13.67 -2.49
CA CYS A 24 -5.22 -13.61 -1.91
C CYS A 24 -5.81 -12.21 -2.00
N VAL A 25 -7.15 -12.13 -2.00
CA VAL A 25 -7.91 -10.90 -1.82
C VAL A 25 -8.56 -10.93 -0.45
N ALA A 26 -8.31 -9.90 0.36
CA ALA A 26 -8.90 -9.79 1.69
C ALA A 26 -8.92 -8.34 2.17
N GLY A 27 -9.85 -8.04 3.08
CA GLY A 27 -9.96 -6.76 3.76
C GLY A 27 -10.18 -6.94 5.25
N CYS A 28 -9.90 -5.90 6.03
CA CYS A 28 -10.32 -5.85 7.43
C CYS A 28 -10.83 -4.46 7.81
N VAL A 29 -11.72 -4.46 8.79
CA VAL A 29 -12.23 -3.29 9.47
C VAL A 29 -11.75 -3.36 10.92
N VAL A 30 -11.10 -2.30 11.38
CA VAL A 30 -10.59 -2.17 12.75
C VAL A 30 -11.29 -0.97 13.38
N SER A 31 -12.06 -1.22 14.43
CA SER A 31 -12.83 -0.20 15.16
C SER A 31 -13.08 -0.68 16.60
N SER A 32 -13.96 0.01 17.34
CA SER A 32 -14.37 -0.38 18.68
C SER A 32 -15.12 -1.71 18.69
N ARG A 33 -15.14 -2.37 19.85
CA ARG A 33 -15.88 -3.62 20.02
C ARG A 33 -17.37 -3.43 19.75
N GLU A 34 -17.91 -2.29 20.17
CA GLU A 34 -19.31 -1.93 20.00
C GLU A 34 -19.66 -1.80 18.52
N PHE A 35 -18.84 -1.09 17.74
CA PHE A 35 -19.05 -0.92 16.29
C PHE A 35 -18.92 -2.25 15.54
N ILE A 36 -17.90 -3.06 15.86
CA ILE A 36 -17.74 -4.40 15.27
C ILE A 36 -18.90 -5.32 15.68
N GLY A 37 -19.43 -5.18 16.90
CA GLY A 37 -20.62 -5.89 17.36
C GLY A 37 -21.85 -5.54 16.54
N GLN A 38 -22.08 -4.26 16.25
CA GLN A 38 -23.17 -3.79 15.39
C GLN A 38 -23.04 -4.33 13.96
N LEU A 39 -21.83 -4.36 13.40
CA LEU A 39 -21.60 -4.94 12.07
C LEU A 39 -21.97 -6.43 12.00
N ASN A 40 -21.74 -7.17 13.09
CA ASN A 40 -22.00 -8.60 13.21
C ASN A 40 -23.33 -8.93 13.89
N ASP A 41 -24.23 -7.95 14.08
CA ASP A 41 -25.55 -8.22 14.62
C ASP A 41 -26.32 -9.19 13.72
N ILE A 42 -26.94 -10.20 14.32
CA ILE A 42 -27.56 -11.31 13.57
C ILE A 42 -28.80 -10.85 12.78
N ASN A 43 -29.49 -9.81 13.27
CA ASN A 43 -30.76 -9.37 12.68
C ASN A 43 -30.58 -8.23 11.67
N SER A 44 -29.59 -7.36 11.92
CA SER A 44 -29.45 -6.07 11.23
C SER A 44 -28.01 -5.76 10.79
N GLY A 45 -27.04 -6.55 11.22
CA GLY A 45 -25.62 -6.33 10.95
C GLY A 45 -25.25 -6.61 9.49
N PRO A 46 -24.64 -5.65 8.75
CA PRO A 46 -24.25 -5.85 7.36
C PRO A 46 -23.35 -7.06 7.12
N SER A 47 -22.48 -7.42 8.07
CA SER A 47 -21.62 -8.60 7.94
C SER A 47 -22.40 -9.91 8.00
N MET A 48 -23.49 -9.97 8.79
CA MET A 48 -24.34 -11.16 8.83
C MET A 48 -25.28 -11.23 7.63
N LEU A 49 -25.77 -10.08 7.15
CA LEU A 49 -26.69 -10.01 6.02
C LEU A 49 -26.00 -10.24 4.66
N LEU A 50 -24.79 -9.72 4.48
CA LEU A 50 -24.06 -9.81 3.20
C LEU A 50 -23.03 -10.95 3.18
N GLY A 51 -22.72 -11.53 4.34
CA GLY A 51 -21.75 -12.62 4.49
C GLY A 51 -20.33 -12.36 3.95
N PRO A 52 -19.69 -11.18 4.13
CA PRO A 52 -18.35 -10.91 3.63
C PRO A 52 -17.27 -11.55 4.53
N VAL A 53 -17.34 -12.87 4.72
CA VAL A 53 -16.47 -13.63 5.62
C VAL A 53 -15.23 -14.12 4.87
N LEU A 54 -14.06 -13.93 5.48
CA LEU A 54 -12.79 -14.42 4.95
C LEU A 54 -12.63 -15.93 5.27
N ASP A 55 -12.20 -16.73 4.30
CA ASP A 55 -11.93 -18.14 4.55
C ASP A 55 -10.74 -18.36 5.50
N SER A 56 -10.80 -19.44 6.27
CA SER A 56 -9.81 -19.75 7.30
C SER A 56 -8.40 -19.98 6.74
N THR A 57 -8.28 -20.51 5.53
CA THR A 57 -6.98 -20.82 4.91
C THR A 57 -6.27 -19.53 4.50
N ARG A 58 -6.98 -18.57 3.89
CA ARG A 58 -6.44 -17.24 3.59
C ARG A 58 -6.13 -16.47 4.87
N ALA A 59 -7.00 -16.53 5.89
CA ALA A 59 -6.73 -15.91 7.18
C ALA A 59 -5.42 -16.42 7.83
N ALA A 60 -5.20 -17.74 7.83
CA ALA A 60 -3.97 -18.35 8.35
C ALA A 60 -2.72 -17.94 7.54
N SER A 61 -2.83 -17.88 6.21
CA SER A 61 -1.74 -17.42 5.34
C SER A 61 -1.34 -15.97 5.62
N ILE A 62 -2.33 -15.08 5.75
CA ILE A 62 -2.10 -13.66 6.06
C ILE A 62 -1.44 -13.52 7.44
N LEU A 63 -1.92 -14.28 8.44
CA LEU A 63 -1.32 -14.29 9.78
C LEU A 63 0.16 -14.69 9.74
N LYS A 64 0.50 -15.74 8.99
CA LYS A 64 1.90 -16.14 8.77
C LYS A 64 2.73 -14.99 8.16
N ASN A 65 2.19 -14.29 7.16
CA ASN A 65 2.89 -13.23 6.46
C ASN A 65 3.07 -11.95 7.29
N LEU A 66 2.22 -11.71 8.31
CA LEU A 66 2.35 -10.58 9.23
C LEU A 66 3.68 -10.60 10.01
N HIS A 67 4.23 -11.78 10.31
CA HIS A 67 5.50 -11.89 11.05
C HIS A 67 6.67 -11.21 10.34
N SER A 68 6.63 -11.11 9.01
CA SER A 68 7.66 -10.42 8.21
C SER A 68 7.27 -8.99 7.82
N LEU A 69 6.07 -8.51 8.17
CA LEU A 69 5.57 -7.22 7.69
C LEU A 69 6.49 -6.06 8.06
N HIS A 70 6.99 -6.06 9.29
CA HIS A 70 7.81 -4.96 9.82
C HIS A 70 9.14 -4.78 9.05
N ILE A 71 9.86 -5.87 8.77
CA ILE A 71 11.09 -5.83 7.96
C ILE A 71 10.78 -5.47 6.49
N ARG A 72 9.68 -5.98 5.93
CA ARG A 72 9.28 -5.68 4.55
C ARG A 72 8.95 -4.20 4.38
N LEU A 73 8.17 -3.61 5.29
CA LEU A 73 7.81 -2.19 5.22
C LEU A 73 9.04 -1.27 5.32
N ARG A 74 9.98 -1.58 6.22
CA ARG A 74 11.24 -0.84 6.31
C ARG A 74 12.03 -0.90 5.01
N GLN A 75 12.15 -2.08 4.40
CA GLN A 75 12.85 -2.24 3.12
C GLN A 75 12.13 -1.52 1.98
N HIS A 76 10.80 -1.61 1.91
CA HIS A 76 10.00 -0.90 0.93
C HIS A 76 10.20 0.62 1.04
N GLY A 77 10.16 1.18 2.26
CA GLY A 77 10.40 2.59 2.50
C GLY A 77 11.82 3.03 2.11
N GLY A 78 12.84 2.24 2.47
CA GLY A 78 14.22 2.53 2.09
C GLY A 78 14.45 2.52 0.58
N ASN A 79 13.91 1.51 -0.11
CA ASN A 79 14.01 1.40 -1.57
C ASN A 79 13.29 2.55 -2.28
N ALA A 80 12.07 2.88 -1.84
CA ALA A 80 11.30 3.96 -2.44
C ALA A 80 12.00 5.32 -2.26
N LEU A 81 12.54 5.60 -1.07
CA LEU A 81 13.31 6.83 -0.82
C LEU A 81 14.57 6.90 -1.69
N HIS A 82 15.30 5.79 -1.84
CA HIS A 82 16.47 5.75 -2.72
C HIS A 82 16.09 6.08 -4.16
N LEU A 83 15.08 5.41 -4.70
CA LEU A 83 14.64 5.61 -6.08
C LEU A 83 14.08 7.03 -6.28
N ALA A 84 13.30 7.55 -5.34
CA ALA A 84 12.73 8.89 -5.41
C ALA A 84 13.83 9.97 -5.51
N ASN A 85 14.88 9.87 -4.69
CA ASN A 85 16.02 10.78 -4.76
C ASN A 85 16.78 10.66 -6.08
N ARG A 86 16.98 9.44 -6.59
CA ARG A 86 17.67 9.20 -7.87
C ARG A 86 16.88 9.76 -9.06
N LEU A 87 15.57 9.57 -9.08
CA LEU A 87 14.70 10.12 -10.11
C LEU A 87 14.66 11.66 -10.07
N ALA A 88 14.57 12.24 -8.87
CA ALA A 88 14.63 13.69 -8.70
C ALA A 88 15.98 14.26 -9.19
N ALA A 89 17.09 13.59 -8.89
CA ALA A 89 18.42 14.00 -9.37
C ALA A 89 18.59 13.89 -10.90
N LEU A 90 17.80 13.03 -11.56
CA LEU A 90 17.74 12.94 -13.02
C LEU A 90 16.81 14.00 -13.66
N GLY A 91 16.17 14.85 -12.86
CA GLY A 91 15.30 15.93 -13.32
C GLY A 91 13.82 15.53 -13.47
N TYR A 92 13.41 14.35 -13.00
CA TYR A 92 12.00 13.98 -12.99
C TYR A 92 11.25 14.67 -11.85
N THR A 93 10.01 15.09 -12.11
CA THR A 93 9.08 15.50 -11.05
C THR A 93 8.62 14.26 -10.29
N VAL A 94 9.01 14.12 -9.03
CA VAL A 94 8.69 12.97 -8.19
C VAL A 94 7.73 13.37 -7.06
N HIS A 95 6.66 12.62 -6.89
CA HIS A 95 5.75 12.73 -5.76
C HIS A 95 5.99 11.54 -4.81
N TYR A 96 6.73 11.80 -3.75
CA TYR A 96 6.99 10.83 -2.69
C TYR A 96 7.01 11.53 -1.33
N PRO A 97 6.20 11.09 -0.35
CA PRO A 97 6.15 11.74 0.97
C PRO A 97 7.47 11.76 1.74
N GLY A 98 8.42 10.90 1.39
CA GLY A 98 9.76 10.89 2.00
C GLY A 98 10.73 11.94 1.44
N LEU A 99 10.38 12.64 0.36
CA LEU A 99 11.17 13.77 -0.12
C LEU A 99 10.87 15.02 0.72
N GLY A 100 11.90 15.75 1.12
CA GLY A 100 11.75 17.00 1.88
C GLY A 100 11.01 18.10 1.11
N THR A 101 10.94 17.99 -0.22
CA THR A 101 10.15 18.88 -1.09
C THR A 101 8.65 18.57 -1.08
N HIS A 102 8.22 17.43 -0.52
CA HIS A 102 6.82 17.06 -0.49
C HIS A 102 6.05 17.92 0.53
N PRO A 103 4.93 18.57 0.17
CA PRO A 103 4.23 19.52 1.06
C PRO A 103 3.82 18.94 2.42
N GLN A 104 3.55 17.63 2.46
CA GLN A 104 3.12 16.92 3.68
C GLN A 104 4.23 16.05 4.30
N HIS A 105 5.50 16.26 3.92
CA HIS A 105 6.64 15.50 4.45
C HIS A 105 6.68 15.57 5.99
N GLU A 106 6.65 16.77 6.55
CA GLU A 106 6.70 16.96 8.00
C GLU A 106 5.50 16.35 8.71
N LEU A 107 4.30 16.48 8.13
CA LEU A 107 3.09 15.91 8.70
C LEU A 107 3.20 14.38 8.81
N LEU A 108 3.60 13.71 7.72
CA LEU A 108 3.76 12.26 7.75
C LEU A 108 4.87 11.85 8.72
N THR A 109 5.99 12.58 8.77
CA THR A 109 7.08 12.32 9.73
C THR A 109 6.59 12.35 11.18
N ARG A 110 5.64 13.23 11.54
CA ARG A 110 5.05 13.30 12.89
C ARG A 110 4.06 12.15 13.18
N LEU A 111 3.37 11.63 12.16
CA LEU A 111 2.32 10.61 12.31
C LEU A 111 2.84 9.17 12.17
N MET A 112 3.94 8.97 11.46
CA MET A 112 4.48 7.64 11.17
C MET A 112 5.23 7.03 12.35
N ASN A 113 5.41 5.70 12.31
CA ASN A 113 6.30 5.03 13.25
C ASN A 113 7.77 5.29 12.85
N PRO A 114 8.64 5.74 13.78
CA PRO A 114 10.06 5.91 13.51
C PRO A 114 10.70 4.60 13.00
N GLY A 115 11.61 4.71 12.02
CA GLY A 115 12.37 3.58 11.48
C GLY A 115 11.68 2.76 10.38
N TYR A 116 10.43 3.05 10.02
CA TYR A 116 9.70 2.33 8.96
C TYR A 116 9.73 2.99 7.58
N GLY A 117 10.19 4.24 7.47
CA GLY A 117 10.21 5.01 6.23
C GLY A 117 8.82 5.51 5.78
N TRP A 118 8.77 6.26 4.68
CA TRP A 118 7.57 6.97 4.20
C TRP A 118 6.71 6.13 3.24
N GLY A 119 6.73 4.81 3.42
CA GLY A 119 6.00 3.86 2.57
C GLY A 119 6.73 3.48 1.28
N GLY A 120 6.27 2.39 0.66
CA GLY A 120 6.88 1.80 -0.54
C GLY A 120 6.32 2.27 -1.88
N MET A 121 5.51 3.33 -1.89
CA MET A 121 4.81 3.83 -3.07
C MET A 121 5.32 5.22 -3.41
N MET A 122 5.64 5.46 -4.67
CA MET A 122 5.98 6.78 -5.22
C MET A 122 5.41 6.91 -6.62
N THR A 123 5.19 8.13 -7.08
CA THR A 123 4.86 8.42 -8.48
C THR A 123 5.85 9.43 -9.03
N PHE A 124 6.05 9.44 -10.34
CA PHE A 124 6.85 10.46 -11.01
C PHE A 124 6.26 10.76 -12.39
N ASP A 125 6.47 11.98 -12.86
CA ASP A 125 5.95 12.43 -14.15
C ASP A 125 6.89 12.04 -15.29
N ALA A 126 6.40 11.23 -16.22
CA ALA A 126 7.12 10.86 -17.45
C ALA A 126 6.82 11.79 -18.64
N GLY A 127 6.13 12.91 -18.40
CA GLY A 127 5.76 13.94 -19.36
C GLY A 127 4.43 13.67 -20.09
N ASN A 128 4.26 12.47 -20.65
CA ASN A 128 2.99 12.06 -21.27
C ASN A 128 2.77 10.54 -21.24
N HIS A 129 1.53 10.12 -21.50
CA HIS A 129 1.13 8.70 -21.50
C HIS A 129 1.95 7.83 -22.45
N ALA A 130 2.29 8.33 -23.65
CA ALA A 130 3.08 7.56 -24.60
C ALA A 130 4.51 7.31 -24.09
N ALA A 131 5.14 8.32 -23.48
CA ALA A 131 6.44 8.21 -22.86
C ALA A 131 6.41 7.25 -21.64
N ALA A 132 5.39 7.38 -20.79
CA ALA A 132 5.19 6.48 -19.65
C ALA A 132 5.03 5.02 -20.09
N ASN A 133 4.20 4.75 -21.10
CA ASN A 133 3.99 3.41 -21.66
C ASN A 133 5.27 2.81 -22.25
N ARG A 134 6.07 3.61 -22.97
CA ARG A 134 7.38 3.17 -23.49
C ARG A 134 8.33 2.82 -22.35
N LEU A 135 8.42 3.68 -21.34
CA LEU A 135 9.28 3.47 -20.17
C LEU A 135 8.92 2.19 -19.42
N MET A 136 7.64 1.98 -19.12
CA MET A 136 7.20 0.77 -18.43
C MET A 136 7.44 -0.50 -19.26
N THR A 137 7.18 -0.45 -20.57
CA THR A 137 7.48 -1.58 -21.48
C THR A 137 8.97 -1.91 -21.48
N LEU A 138 9.83 -0.89 -21.50
CA LEU A 138 11.28 -1.07 -21.40
C LEU A 138 11.66 -1.68 -20.06
N MET A 139 11.18 -1.13 -18.94
CA MET A 139 11.44 -1.66 -17.59
C MET A 139 11.02 -3.12 -17.44
N GLN A 140 9.91 -3.53 -18.07
CA GLN A 140 9.47 -4.93 -18.07
C GLN A 140 10.41 -5.82 -18.88
N ARG A 141 10.85 -5.38 -20.06
CA ARG A 141 11.83 -6.10 -20.89
C ARG A 141 13.19 -6.25 -20.19
N GLU A 142 13.63 -5.20 -19.51
CA GLU A 142 14.84 -5.17 -18.69
C GLU A 142 14.67 -5.85 -17.33
N LYS A 143 13.54 -6.53 -17.09
CA LYS A 143 13.26 -7.33 -15.88
C LYS A 143 13.34 -6.54 -14.57
N VAL A 144 13.10 -5.22 -14.61
CA VAL A 144 13.05 -4.35 -13.42
C VAL A 144 11.84 -4.67 -12.53
N GLY A 145 10.73 -5.09 -13.14
CA GLY A 145 9.48 -5.39 -12.46
C GLY A 145 8.37 -5.78 -13.43
N TYR A 146 7.12 -5.78 -12.95
CA TYR A 146 5.96 -6.12 -13.75
C TYR A 146 5.05 -4.92 -14.01
N LEU A 147 4.54 -4.87 -15.24
CA LEU A 147 3.41 -4.02 -15.60
C LEU A 147 2.13 -4.65 -15.01
N ALA A 148 1.66 -4.15 -13.88
CA ALA A 148 0.49 -4.70 -13.18
C ALA A 148 -0.24 -3.65 -12.32
N VAL A 149 -1.55 -3.82 -12.14
CA VAL A 149 -2.44 -2.87 -11.44
C VAL A 149 -2.55 -3.10 -9.91
N SER A 150 -1.68 -3.93 -9.33
CA SER A 150 -1.63 -4.18 -7.88
C SER A 150 -0.43 -3.50 -7.23
N LEU A 151 -0.31 -3.58 -5.90
CA LEU A 151 0.77 -2.95 -5.13
C LEU A 151 1.06 -3.71 -3.83
N GLY A 152 2.23 -3.43 -3.23
CA GLY A 152 2.63 -4.01 -1.94
C GLY A 152 3.17 -5.43 -2.02
N TYR A 153 3.49 -5.91 -3.22
CA TYR A 153 4.18 -7.17 -3.46
C TYR A 153 5.69 -7.01 -3.26
N PHE A 154 6.41 -8.11 -3.03
CA PHE A 154 7.87 -8.05 -2.89
C PHE A 154 8.62 -7.73 -4.20
N LYS A 155 7.99 -7.96 -5.36
CA LYS A 155 8.53 -7.52 -6.66
C LYS A 155 8.02 -6.13 -7.01
N THR A 156 8.86 -5.36 -7.70
CA THR A 156 8.51 -4.03 -8.22
C THR A 156 7.35 -4.14 -9.20
N LEU A 157 6.31 -3.35 -8.98
CA LEU A 157 5.17 -3.20 -9.87
C LEU A 157 5.14 -1.75 -10.34
N PHE A 158 4.81 -1.54 -11.61
CA PHE A 158 4.61 -0.22 -12.19
C PHE A 158 3.36 -0.20 -13.07
N THR A 159 2.70 0.94 -13.10
CA THR A 159 1.50 1.17 -13.90
C THR A 159 1.34 2.65 -14.17
N THR A 160 0.78 3.01 -15.31
CA THR A 160 0.21 4.34 -15.52
C THR A 160 -1.20 4.33 -14.95
N PRO A 161 -1.63 5.38 -14.23
CA PRO A 161 -3.04 5.54 -13.88
C PRO A 161 -3.88 5.42 -15.16
N GLY A 162 -4.84 4.50 -15.17
CA GLY A 162 -5.77 4.39 -16.29
C GLY A 162 -6.69 5.62 -16.33
N HIS A 163 -7.16 5.98 -17.52
CA HIS A 163 -8.38 6.78 -17.61
C HIS A 163 -9.53 5.88 -17.15
N SER A 164 -10.20 6.27 -16.07
CA SER A 164 -11.53 5.72 -15.73
C SER A 164 -12.57 6.48 -16.52
#